data_AF-A0AAW5EAV7-F1
#
_entry.id   AF-A0AAW5EAV7-F1
#
_cell.length_a   1.000
_cell.length_b   1.000
_cell.length_c   1.000
_cell.angle_alpha   90.00
_cell.angle_beta   90.00
_cell.angle_gamma   90.00
#
_symmetry.space_group_name_H-M   'P 1'
#
loop_
_entity.id
_entity.type
_entity.pdbx_description
1 polymer ?
#
loop_
_entity_poly.entity_id
_entity_poly.type
_entity_poly.pdbx_seq_one_letter_code
_entity_poly.pdbx_strand_id
1 'polypeptide(L)'
;MSPIKNQMNGVFVHVSNLKSSAKWYSTLLGLDINLDEIKSPVYNIPITGTTSLTLDDHTFDPGFTHHTSKSPIFNFYAPDIESAFHYIKSLGIEIVREIEWVEHTAWFNIKDPDGNVLMICNC
;
A
#
# COMPACT_ATOMS: atom_id res chain seq x y z
N MET A 1 8.48 32.85 2.76
CA MET A 1 8.72 31.44 3.08
C MET A 1 7.43 30.68 2.91
N SER A 2 7.44 29.49 2.30
CA SER A 2 6.24 28.67 2.17
C SER A 2 5.79 28.15 3.54
N PRO A 3 4.48 28.19 3.89
CA PRO A 3 3.96 27.56 5.10
C PRO A 3 3.81 26.04 4.97
N ILE A 4 4.01 25.49 3.76
CA ILE A 4 3.96 24.05 3.46
C ILE A 4 5.39 23.56 3.25
N LYS A 5 5.80 22.55 4.03
CA LYS A 5 7.11 21.90 3.88
C LYS A 5 7.16 21.08 2.60
N ASN A 6 8.30 21.10 1.92
CA ASN A 6 8.56 20.25 0.76
C ASN A 6 8.86 18.80 1.20
N GLN A 7 7.84 18.11 1.73
CA GLN A 7 7.93 16.76 2.29
C GLN A 7 6.57 16.06 2.21
N MET A 8 6.56 14.80 1.80
CA MET A 8 5.37 13.95 1.91
C MET A 8 5.21 13.46 3.35
N ASN A 9 4.07 13.76 3.98
CA ASN A 9 3.80 13.36 5.36
C ASN A 9 3.18 11.96 5.45
N GLY A 10 2.23 11.63 4.57
CA GLY A 10 1.54 10.35 4.62
C GLY A 10 0.71 10.08 3.38
N VAL A 11 0.43 8.79 3.15
CA VAL A 11 -0.48 8.29 2.12
C VAL A 11 -1.69 7.68 2.81
N PHE A 12 -2.88 7.97 2.28
CA PHE A 12 -4.14 7.37 2.71
C PHE A 12 -4.60 6.39 1.66
N VAL A 13 -4.92 5.17 2.07
CA VAL A 13 -5.49 4.13 1.21
C VAL A 13 -6.90 3.83 1.68
N HIS A 14 -7.84 3.95 0.76
CA HIS A 14 -9.25 3.70 1.04
C HIS A 14 -9.54 2.22 0.91
N VAL A 15 -10.18 1.67 1.93
CA VAL A 15 -10.43 0.24 2.07
C VAL A 15 -11.87 -0.01 2.50
N SER A 16 -12.44 -1.16 2.12
CA SER A 16 -13.81 -1.52 2.52
C SER A 16 -13.87 -2.22 3.88
N ASN A 17 -12.74 -2.77 4.36
CA ASN A 17 -12.67 -3.48 5.63
C ASN A 17 -11.30 -3.30 6.30
N LEU A 18 -11.25 -2.45 7.32
CA LEU A 18 -9.98 -2.04 7.96
C LEU A 18 -9.14 -3.22 8.48
N LYS A 19 -9.76 -4.20 9.14
CA LYS A 19 -9.04 -5.36 9.71
C LYS A 19 -8.50 -6.29 8.62
N SER A 20 -9.30 -6.57 7.60
CA SER A 20 -8.89 -7.42 6.48
C SER A 20 -7.75 -6.78 5.70
N SER A 21 -7.86 -5.49 5.42
CA SER A 21 -6.84 -4.76 4.68
C SER A 21 -5.57 -4.58 5.52
N ALA A 22 -5.68 -4.27 6.82
CA ALA A 22 -4.50 -4.23 7.70
C ALA A 22 -3.77 -5.56 7.78
N LYS A 23 -4.49 -6.69 7.88
CA LYS A 23 -3.89 -8.03 7.81
C LYS A 23 -3.15 -8.24 6.49
N TRP A 24 -3.76 -7.84 5.37
CA TRP A 24 -3.17 -7.99 4.04
C TRP A 24 -1.88 -7.17 3.88
N TYR A 25 -1.92 -5.87 4.21
CA TYR A 25 -0.77 -4.98 4.15
C TYR A 25 0.35 -5.42 5.11
N SER A 26 0.02 -5.85 6.32
CA SER A 26 1.02 -6.39 7.25
C SER A 26 1.63 -7.69 6.77
N THR A 27 0.84 -8.59 6.16
CA THR A 27 1.38 -9.82 5.56
C THR A 27 2.35 -9.50 4.41
N LEU A 28 1.96 -8.57 3.52
CA LEU A 28 2.83 -8.08 2.44
C LEU A 28 4.17 -7.56 2.99
N LEU A 29 4.15 -6.83 4.10
CA LEU A 29 5.34 -6.20 4.69
C LEU A 29 6.07 -7.07 5.73
N GLY A 30 5.61 -8.30 5.99
CA GLY A 30 6.19 -9.18 7.00
C GLY A 30 6.03 -8.66 8.44
N LEU A 31 5.01 -7.85 8.70
CA LEU A 31 4.71 -7.27 10.01
C LEU A 31 3.80 -8.19 10.82
N ASP A 32 4.14 -8.38 12.09
CA ASP A 32 3.23 -9.00 13.06
C ASP A 32 2.42 -7.90 13.76
N ILE A 33 1.09 -8.02 13.71
CA ILE A 33 0.16 -7.00 14.23
C ILE A 33 -0.97 -7.64 15.04
N ASN A 34 -1.43 -6.93 16.05
CA ASN A 34 -2.61 -7.33 16.81
C ASN A 34 -3.90 -6.80 16.16
N LEU A 35 -4.68 -7.68 15.53
CA LEU A 35 -5.94 -7.32 14.87
C LEU A 35 -7.03 -6.82 15.84
N ASP A 36 -6.90 -7.08 17.14
CA ASP A 36 -7.85 -6.61 18.16
C ASP A 36 -7.63 -5.14 18.53
N GLU A 37 -6.44 -4.59 18.25
CA GLU A 37 -6.11 -3.18 18.46
C GLU A 37 -6.59 -2.29 17.30
N ILE A 38 -6.98 -2.88 16.17
CA ILE A 38 -7.45 -2.15 14.99
C ILE A 38 -8.88 -1.68 15.20
N LYS A 39 -9.07 -0.36 15.10
CA LYS A 39 -10.36 0.30 15.28
C LYS A 39 -10.61 1.28 14.14
N SER A 40 -11.84 1.24 13.63
CA SER A 40 -12.36 2.22 12.70
C SER A 40 -12.27 3.65 13.26
N PRO A 41 -12.16 4.67 12.39
CA PRO A 41 -12.21 4.56 10.94
C PRO A 41 -10.85 4.35 10.26
N VAL A 42 -9.75 4.62 10.96
CA VAL A 42 -8.41 4.62 10.38
C VAL A 42 -7.43 3.76 11.16
N TYR A 43 -6.49 3.16 10.44
CA TYR A 43 -5.39 2.40 11.02
C TYR A 43 -4.08 2.75 10.32
N ASN A 44 -3.05 3.09 11.12
CA ASN A 44 -1.72 3.35 10.60
C ASN A 44 -0.91 2.05 10.59
N ILE A 45 -0.48 1.61 9.40
CA ILE A 45 0.45 0.49 9.28
C ILE A 45 1.80 0.93 9.89
N PRO A 46 2.43 0.11 10.76
CA PRO A 46 3.68 0.48 11.42
C PRO A 46 4.89 0.35 10.49
N ILE A 47 4.91 1.14 9.41
CA ILE A 47 6.02 1.21 8.46
C ILE A 47 7.18 2.05 8.99
N THR A 48 8.38 1.76 8.51
CA THR A 48 9.58 2.56 8.80
C THR A 48 9.73 3.71 7.81
N GLY A 49 10.17 4.88 8.28
CA GLY A 49 10.45 6.04 7.43
C GLY A 49 9.78 7.31 7.95
N THR A 50 9.77 8.35 7.12
CA THR A 50 9.17 9.65 7.47
C THR A 50 7.75 9.83 6.96
N THR A 51 7.31 8.99 6.01
CA THR A 51 5.97 9.02 5.43
C THR A 51 5.14 7.91 6.07
N SER A 52 3.94 8.24 6.57
CA SER A 52 3.00 7.27 7.14
C SER A 52 2.14 6.59 6.06
N LEU A 53 1.67 5.38 6.34
CA LEU A 53 0.65 4.69 5.55
C LEU A 53 -0.59 4.47 6.41
N THR A 54 -1.69 5.13 6.05
CA THR A 54 -2.96 5.11 6.76
C THR A 54 -4.01 4.40 5.91
N LEU A 55 -4.63 3.35 6.46
CA LEU A 55 -5.83 2.75 5.91
C LEU A 55 -7.05 3.50 6.44
N ASP A 56 -8.04 3.77 5.59
CA ASP A 56 -9.27 4.49 5.94
C ASP A 56 -10.49 3.72 5.41
N ASP A 57 -11.37 3.30 6.32
CA ASP A 57 -12.58 2.54 6.01
C ASP A 57 -13.84 3.39 5.79
N HIS A 58 -13.73 4.71 5.94
CA HIS A 58 -14.82 5.67 5.74
C HIS A 58 -16.11 5.38 6.52
N THR A 59 -16.04 4.62 7.62
CA THR A 59 -17.23 4.33 8.45
C THR A 59 -17.90 5.58 9.05
N PHE A 60 -17.22 6.74 9.03
CA PHE A 60 -17.76 8.03 9.42
C PHE A 60 -18.50 8.78 8.30
N ASP A 61 -18.37 8.35 7.05
CA ASP A 61 -18.97 9.00 5.87
C ASP A 61 -19.91 8.04 5.12
N PRO A 62 -21.22 8.06 5.41
CA PRO A 62 -22.21 7.23 4.74
C PRO A 62 -22.35 7.49 3.23
N GLY A 63 -21.86 8.63 2.73
CA GLY A 63 -21.90 9.00 1.31
C GLY A 63 -20.67 8.54 0.53
N PHE A 64 -19.67 7.99 1.20
CA PHE A 64 -18.43 7.56 0.56
C PHE A 64 -18.70 6.47 -0.48
N THR A 65 -18.15 6.66 -1.68
CA THR A 65 -18.16 5.66 -2.74
C THR A 65 -16.71 5.33 -3.08
N HIS A 66 -16.34 4.06 -2.92
CA HIS A 66 -14.98 3.63 -3.22
C HIS A 66 -14.72 3.63 -4.72
N HIS A 67 -13.70 4.38 -5.15
CA HIS A 67 -13.25 4.45 -6.55
C HIS A 67 -11.77 4.11 -6.64
N THR A 68 -11.46 3.05 -7.37
CA THR A 68 -10.07 2.60 -7.57
C THR A 68 -9.44 3.27 -8.78
N SER A 69 -8.17 3.67 -8.66
CA SER A 69 -7.34 4.10 -9.79
C SER A 69 -6.78 2.90 -10.54
N LYS A 70 -6.72 2.97 -11.89
CA LYS A 70 -5.99 1.99 -12.71
C LYS A 70 -4.46 2.17 -12.64
N SER A 71 -4.02 3.35 -12.23
CA SER A 71 -2.61 3.69 -12.02
C SER A 71 -2.23 3.48 -10.54
N PRO A 72 -0.96 3.16 -10.26
CA PRO A 72 -0.51 2.96 -8.89
C PRO A 72 -0.68 4.21 -8.03
N ILE A 73 -1.20 4.03 -6.81
CA ILE A 73 -1.47 5.14 -5.88
C ILE A 73 -0.27 5.53 -5.01
N PHE A 74 0.68 4.61 -4.82
CA PHE A 74 2.00 4.83 -4.23
C PHE A 74 2.93 3.65 -4.58
N ASN A 75 4.19 3.71 -4.15
CA ASN A 75 5.12 2.59 -4.27
C ASN A 75 5.71 2.15 -2.92
N PHE A 76 5.99 0.86 -2.80
CA PHE A 76 6.90 0.32 -1.78
C PHE A 76 8.28 0.10 -2.39
N TYR A 77 9.30 0.32 -1.55
CA TYR A 77 10.69 0.13 -1.92
C TYR A 77 11.10 -1.34 -1.84
N ALA A 78 11.68 -1.86 -2.91
CA ALA A 78 12.22 -3.21 -3.05
C ALA A 78 13.63 -3.15 -3.66
N PRO A 79 14.70 -3.16 -2.86
CA PRO A 79 16.07 -3.02 -3.37
C PRO A 79 16.46 -4.13 -4.34
N ASP A 80 15.90 -5.32 -4.18
CA ASP A 80 15.98 -6.43 -5.14
C ASP A 80 14.57 -6.72 -5.69
N ILE A 81 14.33 -6.25 -6.92
CA ILE A 81 13.01 -6.31 -7.55
C ILE A 81 12.59 -7.74 -7.92
N GLU A 82 13.55 -8.60 -8.30
CA GLU A 82 13.28 -9.98 -8.71
C GLU A 82 12.90 -10.83 -7.50
N SER A 83 13.64 -10.67 -6.39
CA SER A 83 13.29 -11.30 -5.11
C SER A 83 11.91 -10.86 -4.62
N ALA A 84 11.59 -9.56 -4.71
CA ALA A 84 10.28 -9.04 -4.34
C ALA A 84 9.17 -9.62 -5.22
N PHE A 85 9.40 -9.73 -6.53
CA PHE A 85 8.44 -10.29 -7.46
C PHE A 85 8.12 -11.76 -7.17
N HIS A 86 9.14 -12.58 -6.90
CA HIS A 86 8.95 -13.98 -6.49
C HIS A 86 8.20 -14.10 -5.16
N TYR A 87 8.48 -13.21 -4.20
CA TYR A 87 7.76 -13.15 -2.94
C TYR A 87 6.27 -12.82 -3.12
N ILE A 88 5.94 -11.83 -3.95
CA ILE A 88 4.55 -11.50 -4.28
C ILE A 88 3.82 -12.68 -4.92
N LYS A 89 4.48 -13.41 -5.84
CA LYS A 89 3.91 -14.63 -6.43
C LYS A 89 3.67 -15.72 -5.40
N SER A 90 4.57 -15.92 -4.44
CA SER A 90 4.42 -16.95 -3.42
C SER A 90 3.29 -16.64 -2.42
N LEU A 91 3.00 -15.36 -2.18
CA LEU A 91 1.84 -14.91 -1.41
C LEU A 91 0.50 -15.04 -2.16
N GLY A 92 0.52 -15.36 -3.47
CA GLY A 92 -0.68 -15.43 -4.30
C GLY A 92 -1.36 -14.08 -4.53
N ILE A 93 -0.60 -12.98 -4.42
CA ILE A 93 -1.10 -11.62 -4.69
C ILE A 93 -1.23 -11.41 -6.20
N GLU A 94 -2.31 -10.76 -6.64
CA GLU A 94 -2.55 -10.44 -8.05
C GLU A 94 -1.52 -9.43 -8.55
N ILE A 95 -0.72 -9.85 -9.54
CA ILE A 95 0.16 -8.97 -10.32
C ILE A 95 -0.64 -8.46 -11.52
N VAL A 96 -0.85 -7.16 -11.58
CA VAL A 96 -1.60 -6.49 -12.66
C VAL A 96 -0.71 -5.91 -13.74
N ARG A 97 0.59 -5.83 -13.48
CA ARG A 97 1.62 -5.45 -14.44
C ARG A 97 2.90 -6.19 -14.09
N GLU A 98 3.42 -6.96 -15.04
CA GLU A 98 4.68 -7.69 -14.90
C GLU A 98 5.87 -6.74 -14.71
N ILE A 99 7.04 -7.28 -14.33
CA ILE A 99 8.26 -6.47 -14.16
C ILE A 99 8.60 -5.75 -15.47
N GLU A 100 8.86 -4.45 -15.35
CA GLU A 100 9.42 -3.64 -16.42
C GLU A 100 10.70 -2.95 -15.96
N TRP A 101 11.60 -2.74 -16.92
CA TRP A 101 12.92 -2.17 -16.72
C TRP A 101 13.10 -0.92 -17.58
N VAL A 102 13.59 0.15 -16.95
CA VAL A 102 14.11 1.34 -17.63
C VAL A 102 15.45 1.68 -17.00
N GLU A 103 16.53 1.47 -17.75
CA GLU A 103 17.91 1.57 -17.26
C GLU A 103 18.14 0.71 -16.00
N HIS A 104 18.41 1.35 -14.86
CA HIS A 104 18.63 0.69 -13.57
C HIS A 104 17.38 0.67 -12.68
N THR A 105 16.28 1.26 -13.15
CA THR A 105 15.01 1.31 -12.43
C THR A 105 14.10 0.18 -12.91
N ALA A 106 13.50 -0.51 -11.97
CA ALA A 106 12.57 -1.60 -12.24
C ALA A 106 11.38 -1.54 -11.30
N TRP A 107 10.22 -1.89 -11.84
CA TRP A 107 8.99 -1.94 -11.06
C TRP A 107 7.98 -2.93 -11.65
N PHE A 108 7.03 -3.32 -10.81
CA PHE A 108 5.84 -4.06 -11.20
C PHE A 108 4.66 -3.56 -10.36
N ASN A 109 3.43 -3.89 -10.78
CA ASN A 109 2.24 -3.45 -10.05
C ASN A 109 1.43 -4.63 -9.55
N ILE A 110 0.92 -4.49 -8.33
CA ILE A 110 0.04 -5.45 -7.65
C ILE A 110 -1.30 -4.80 -7.33
N LYS A 111 -2.30 -5.61 -6.99
CA LYS A 111 -3.60 -5.15 -6.54
C LYS A 111 -3.89 -5.63 -5.12
N ASP A 112 -4.39 -4.72 -4.28
CA ASP A 112 -4.88 -5.05 -2.94
C ASP A 112 -6.30 -5.66 -2.99
N PRO A 113 -6.88 -6.11 -1.86
CA PRO A 113 -8.22 -6.70 -1.83
C PRO A 113 -9.35 -5.75 -2.24
N ASP A 114 -9.12 -4.44 -2.14
CA ASP A 114 -10.08 -3.39 -2.44
C ASP A 114 -9.98 -2.89 -3.89
N GLY A 115 -8.98 -3.36 -4.63
CA GLY A 115 -8.73 -3.01 -6.01
C GLY A 115 -7.75 -1.85 -6.22
N ASN A 116 -7.14 -1.34 -5.15
CA ASN A 116 -6.09 -0.33 -5.25
C ASN A 116 -4.86 -0.93 -5.91
N VAL A 117 -4.32 -0.22 -6.90
CA VAL A 117 -3.08 -0.61 -7.57
C VAL A 117 -1.90 -0.05 -6.78
N LEU A 118 -0.96 -0.91 -6.39
CA LEU A 118 0.27 -0.54 -5.70
C LEU A 118 1.46 -0.85 -6.61
N MET A 119 2.50 -0.02 -6.56
CA MET A 119 3.76 -0.29 -7.24
C MET A 119 4.78 -0.87 -6.26
N ILE A 120 5.57 -1.83 -6.72
CA ILE A 120 6.80 -2.26 -6.04
C ILE A 120 7.96 -1.78 -6.92
N CYS A 121 8.88 -0.99 -6.36
CA CYS A 121 9.92 -0.28 -7.13
C CYS A 121 11.28 -0.35 -6.42
N ASN A 122 12.37 -0.43 -7.18
CA ASN A 122 13.74 -0.48 -6.62
C ASN A 122 14.40 0.88 -6.38
N CYS A 123 13.66 1.99 -6.53
CA CYS A 123 14.12 3.36 -6.28
C CYS A 123 13.02 4.27 -5.75
#